data_AF-A0A965LFM7-F1
#
_entry.id   AF-A0A965LFM7-F1
#
_cell.length_a   1.000
_cell.length_b   1.000
_cell.length_c   1.000
_cell.angle_alpha   90.00
_cell.angle_beta   90.00
_cell.angle_gamma   90.00
#
_symmetry.space_group_name_H-M   'P 1'
#
loop_
_entity.id
_entity.type
_entity.pdbx_description
1 polymer ?
#
loop_
_entity_poly.entity_id
_entity_poly.type
_entity_poly.pdbx_seq_one_letter_code
_entity_poly.pdbx_strand_id
1 'polypeptide(L)'
;MEFRESPDSPKEKPAAFRETQMILSRDPDRPIVHNTTGAPSGYRFFVGSRRPGGPVELEILRPDGSGEIYSLSEVLERPLADPDGTRILAARYWPNLILRDGQPATDGDRPLNPAVLVMLEGSLRETSAPASLVLAPGSAPGRVRFRGQPATGAPVTGEIGVGESFSPGWRGWSARLVAWEPSARIQTLTVPLAEGDPRAGRPAIHARLRTGEGKEGEPRWIASGSSAILQTGESASRIGFGLELQPLPFTVQLDSFEVPRDPGTEEPADFIASVTFAEEKKNLAVPARLRMNQPATYPPGLWPQITGLSYKFSQAGWDPQDLRRTTLQVLYDPGWMLKWSGSLLVVAGIFSMFYLRPPRSSES
;
A
#
# COMPACT_ATOMS: atom_id res chain seq x y z
N MET A 1 -41.67 48.00 2.73
CA MET A 1 -40.32 47.68 3.23
C MET A 1 -40.02 46.29 2.69
N GLU A 2 -39.44 46.24 1.49
CA GLU A 2 -39.12 45.00 0.77
C GLU A 2 -37.85 44.39 1.34
N PHE A 3 -37.91 43.12 1.72
CA PHE A 3 -36.73 42.34 2.06
C PHE A 3 -36.08 41.84 0.77
N ARG A 4 -34.88 42.33 0.48
CA ARG A 4 -34.02 41.79 -0.57
C ARG A 4 -33.55 40.39 -0.18
N GLU A 5 -33.75 39.43 -1.08
CA GLU A 5 -33.08 38.13 -1.03
C GLU A 5 -31.55 38.32 -1.05
N SER A 6 -30.86 37.66 -0.13
CA SER A 6 -29.41 37.51 -0.19
C SER A 6 -29.01 36.71 -1.43
N PRO A 7 -27.91 37.06 -2.11
CA PRO A 7 -27.46 36.31 -3.27
C PRO A 7 -27.04 34.90 -2.84
N ASP A 8 -27.46 33.91 -3.63
CA ASP A 8 -27.06 32.51 -3.55
C ASP A 8 -25.57 32.37 -3.22
N SER A 9 -25.27 31.76 -2.07
CA SER A 9 -23.93 31.25 -1.78
C SER A 9 -23.54 30.26 -2.89
N PRO A 10 -22.30 30.28 -3.41
CA PRO A 10 -21.88 29.28 -4.38
C PRO A 10 -22.04 27.89 -3.77
N LYS A 11 -22.78 26.99 -4.43
CA LYS A 11 -22.83 25.57 -4.05
C LYS A 11 -21.39 25.05 -4.02
N GLU A 12 -20.88 24.71 -2.84
CA GLU A 12 -19.59 24.05 -2.69
C GLU A 12 -19.57 22.81 -3.58
N LYS A 13 -18.53 22.68 -4.42
CA LYS A 13 -18.34 21.46 -5.21
C LYS A 13 -18.09 20.32 -4.23
N PRO A 14 -18.76 19.16 -4.35
CA PRO A 14 -18.45 18.00 -3.53
C PRO A 14 -16.95 17.72 -3.62
N ALA A 15 -16.32 17.52 -2.46
CA ALA A 15 -14.88 17.31 -2.40
C ALA A 15 -14.53 16.08 -3.26
N ALA A 16 -13.86 16.29 -4.39
CA ALA A 16 -13.41 15.19 -5.23
C ALA A 16 -12.11 14.64 -4.65
N PHE A 17 -11.99 13.32 -4.58
CA PHE A 17 -10.71 12.68 -4.29
C PHE A 17 -10.08 12.20 -5.58
N ARG A 18 -8.76 12.42 -5.67
CA ARG A 18 -7.90 11.73 -6.62
C ARG A 18 -6.91 10.93 -5.81
N GLU A 19 -6.85 9.64 -6.11
CA GLU A 19 -5.98 8.73 -5.41
C GLU A 19 -5.19 7.90 -6.41
N THR A 20 -3.90 7.76 -6.16
CA THR A 20 -3.01 6.89 -6.91
C THR A 20 -2.47 5.84 -5.96
N GLN A 21 -2.63 4.57 -6.32
CA GLN A 21 -2.11 3.45 -5.57
C GLN A 21 -1.13 2.65 -6.42
N MET A 22 0.11 2.52 -5.97
CA MET A 22 1.06 1.54 -6.51
C MET A 22 0.85 0.22 -5.76
N ILE A 23 0.33 -0.77 -6.45
CA ILE A 23 0.02 -2.09 -5.88
C ILE A 23 1.18 -3.03 -6.19
N LEU A 24 1.77 -3.60 -5.14
CA LEU A 24 2.84 -4.57 -5.26
C LEU A 24 2.28 -5.95 -4.95
N SER A 25 2.44 -6.94 -5.85
CA SER A 25 1.92 -8.30 -5.57
C SER A 25 2.57 -8.93 -4.34
N ARG A 26 3.79 -8.48 -3.97
CA ARG A 26 4.55 -8.93 -2.81
C ARG A 26 4.11 -8.30 -1.49
N ASP A 27 3.43 -7.16 -1.54
CA ASP A 27 2.92 -6.46 -0.35
C ASP A 27 1.63 -5.68 -0.67
N PRO A 28 0.56 -6.37 -1.11
CA PRO A 28 -0.67 -5.74 -1.56
C PRO A 28 -1.50 -5.17 -0.40
N ASP A 29 -1.20 -5.55 0.86
CA ASP A 29 -1.79 -4.94 2.05
C ASP A 29 -1.17 -3.57 2.38
N ARG A 30 -0.10 -3.18 1.67
CA ARG A 30 0.65 -1.93 1.88
C ARG A 30 0.95 -1.23 0.54
N PRO A 31 -0.09 -0.84 -0.21
CA PRO A 31 0.13 -0.08 -1.43
C PRO A 31 0.79 1.26 -1.12
N ILE A 32 1.59 1.77 -2.06
CA ILE A 32 2.09 3.16 -1.97
C ILE A 32 0.95 4.05 -2.45
N VAL A 33 0.29 4.72 -1.51
CA VAL A 33 -0.89 5.55 -1.77
C VAL A 33 -0.51 7.02 -1.75
N HIS A 34 -0.94 7.75 -2.77
CA HIS A 34 -0.97 9.21 -2.78
C HIS A 34 -2.41 9.67 -3.00
N ASN A 35 -2.94 10.50 -2.09
CA ASN A 35 -4.30 11.00 -2.18
C ASN A 35 -4.32 12.52 -1.99
N THR A 36 -5.04 13.23 -2.86
CA THR A 36 -5.13 14.70 -2.86
C THR A 36 -5.87 15.29 -1.66
N THR A 37 -6.63 14.49 -0.92
CA THR A 37 -7.47 14.88 0.22
C THR A 37 -6.87 14.49 1.58
N GLY A 38 -5.73 13.79 1.59
CA GLY A 38 -5.07 13.33 2.82
C GLY A 38 -5.68 12.10 3.50
N ALA A 39 -6.87 11.63 3.05
CA ALA A 39 -7.53 10.43 3.57
C ALA A 39 -7.74 9.39 2.47
N PRO A 40 -7.36 8.11 2.67
CA PRO A 40 -7.52 7.07 1.65
C PRO A 40 -9.00 6.75 1.37
N SER A 41 -9.31 6.44 0.12
CA SER A 41 -10.65 6.11 -0.38
C SER A 41 -11.26 4.83 0.25
N GLY A 42 -10.40 3.98 0.83
CA GLY A 42 -10.78 2.68 1.37
C GLY A 42 -10.81 1.55 0.33
N TYR A 43 -10.63 1.86 -0.97
CA TYR A 43 -10.42 0.85 -1.99
C TYR A 43 -9.08 0.13 -1.78
N ARG A 44 -9.08 -1.18 -1.97
CA ARG A 44 -7.89 -2.02 -1.98
C ARG A 44 -7.82 -2.79 -3.29
N PHE A 45 -6.61 -3.00 -3.77
CA PHE A 45 -6.36 -3.71 -5.02
C PHE A 45 -5.34 -4.80 -4.81
N PHE A 46 -5.51 -5.91 -5.50
CA PHE A 46 -4.54 -6.99 -5.53
C PHE A 46 -4.23 -7.34 -6.99
N VAL A 47 -2.96 -7.58 -7.29
CA VAL A 47 -2.50 -8.01 -8.61
C VAL A 47 -1.76 -9.33 -8.49
N GLY A 48 -2.10 -10.28 -9.36
CA GLY A 48 -1.42 -11.58 -9.38
C GLY A 48 -2.13 -12.62 -10.23
N SER A 49 -1.60 -13.83 -10.23
CA SER A 49 -2.19 -14.97 -10.92
C SER A 49 -2.65 -16.00 -9.89
N ARG A 50 -3.87 -16.51 -10.04
CA ARG A 50 -4.44 -17.52 -9.13
C ARG A 50 -3.81 -18.91 -9.31
N ARG A 51 -3.27 -19.18 -10.49
CA ARG A 51 -2.53 -20.41 -10.82
C ARG A 51 -1.15 -20.04 -11.37
N PRO A 52 -0.09 -20.80 -11.05
CA PRO A 52 1.22 -20.60 -11.67
C PRO A 52 1.11 -20.62 -13.20
N GLY A 53 1.60 -19.57 -13.86
CA GLY A 53 1.53 -19.42 -15.32
C GLY A 53 0.14 -19.05 -15.88
N GLY A 54 -0.86 -18.81 -15.03
CA GLY A 54 -2.18 -18.33 -15.45
C GLY A 54 -2.20 -16.84 -15.81
N PRO A 55 -3.35 -16.32 -16.30
CA PRO A 55 -3.51 -14.91 -16.59
C PRO A 55 -3.30 -14.06 -15.31
N VAL A 56 -2.82 -12.84 -15.50
CA VAL A 56 -2.68 -11.86 -14.43
C VAL A 56 -4.02 -11.16 -14.27
N GLU A 57 -4.48 -11.05 -13.04
CA GLU A 57 -5.78 -10.50 -12.68
C GLU A 57 -5.61 -9.33 -11.73
N LEU A 58 -6.58 -8.41 -11.80
CA LEU A 58 -6.75 -7.30 -10.86
C LEU A 58 -8.00 -7.58 -10.03
N GLU A 59 -7.81 -7.77 -8.73
CA GLU A 59 -8.89 -7.85 -7.76
C GLU A 59 -9.10 -6.45 -7.16
N ILE A 60 -10.34 -5.99 -7.16
CA ILE A 60 -10.79 -4.73 -6.58
C ILE A 60 -11.62 -5.08 -5.35
N LEU A 61 -11.26 -4.54 -4.20
CA LEU A 61 -11.97 -4.69 -2.94
C LEU A 61 -12.42 -3.31 -2.46
N ARG A 62 -13.73 -3.10 -2.40
CA ARG A 62 -14.39 -1.84 -2.05
C ARG A 62 -14.35 -1.59 -0.54
N PRO A 63 -14.60 -0.34 -0.09
CA PRO A 63 -14.62 0.00 1.33
C PRO A 63 -15.65 -0.79 2.15
N ASP A 64 -16.75 -1.21 1.52
CA ASP A 64 -17.79 -2.03 2.14
C ASP A 64 -17.43 -3.52 2.24
N GLY A 65 -16.27 -3.92 1.71
CA GLY A 65 -15.77 -5.28 1.70
C GLY A 65 -16.25 -6.14 0.53
N SER A 66 -17.09 -5.61 -0.36
CA SER A 66 -17.42 -6.29 -1.62
C SER A 66 -16.24 -6.20 -2.60
N GLY A 67 -16.09 -7.19 -3.49
CA GLY A 67 -14.99 -7.17 -4.44
C GLY A 67 -15.30 -7.88 -5.75
N GLU A 68 -14.53 -7.52 -6.78
CA GLU A 68 -14.63 -8.06 -8.13
C GLU A 68 -13.25 -8.33 -8.70
N ILE A 69 -13.16 -9.30 -9.60
CA ILE A 69 -11.91 -9.73 -10.22
C ILE A 69 -12.03 -9.52 -11.72
N TYR A 70 -11.01 -8.88 -12.29
CA TYR A 70 -10.88 -8.58 -13.70
C TYR A 70 -9.63 -9.22 -14.27
N SER A 71 -9.68 -9.67 -15.52
CA SER A 71 -8.46 -9.94 -16.27
C SER A 71 -7.70 -8.62 -16.42
N LEU A 72 -6.43 -8.56 -15.98
CA LEU A 72 -5.68 -7.31 -16.03
C LEU A 72 -5.56 -6.81 -17.48
N SER A 73 -5.38 -7.73 -18.44
CA SER A 73 -5.30 -7.41 -19.87
C SER A 73 -6.58 -6.77 -20.43
N GLU A 74 -7.74 -7.00 -19.81
CA GLU A 74 -9.02 -6.43 -20.27
C GLU A 74 -9.25 -5.01 -19.76
N VAL A 75 -8.62 -4.65 -18.64
CA VAL A 75 -8.84 -3.40 -17.90
C VAL A 75 -7.62 -2.48 -17.86
N LEU A 76 -6.45 -2.96 -18.27
CA LEU A 76 -5.24 -2.16 -18.38
C LEU A 76 -5.47 -0.99 -19.35
N GLU A 77 -5.12 0.21 -18.90
CA GLU A 77 -5.28 1.47 -19.61
C GLU A 77 -6.73 1.79 -20.01
N ARG A 78 -7.71 1.13 -19.39
CA ARG A 78 -9.14 1.34 -19.63
C ARG A 78 -9.85 1.73 -18.34
N PRO A 79 -10.59 2.86 -18.33
CA PRO A 79 -11.30 3.28 -17.14
C PRO A 79 -12.50 2.35 -16.87
N LEU A 80 -12.56 1.84 -15.66
CA LEU A 80 -13.70 1.14 -15.08
C LEU A 80 -14.57 2.14 -14.32
N ALA A 81 -15.89 2.02 -14.47
CA ALA A 81 -16.85 2.75 -13.65
C ALA A 81 -17.39 1.80 -12.58
N ASP A 82 -17.10 2.09 -11.33
CA ASP A 82 -17.61 1.34 -10.19
C ASP A 82 -19.07 1.76 -9.88
N PRO A 83 -19.95 0.90 -9.33
CA PRO A 83 -21.35 1.23 -9.09
C PRO A 83 -21.59 2.42 -8.16
N ASP A 84 -20.62 2.77 -7.32
CA ASP A 84 -20.69 3.96 -6.45
C ASP A 84 -20.43 5.28 -7.22
N GLY A 85 -19.96 5.19 -8.46
CA GLY A 85 -19.60 6.31 -9.33
C GLY A 85 -18.09 6.59 -9.40
N THR A 86 -17.27 5.84 -8.66
CA THR A 86 -15.81 5.96 -8.67
C THR A 86 -15.25 5.47 -10.00
N ARG A 87 -14.36 6.26 -10.62
CA ARG A 87 -13.64 5.88 -11.84
C ARG A 87 -12.30 5.28 -11.44
N ILE A 88 -12.04 4.06 -11.89
CA ILE A 88 -10.84 3.29 -11.57
C ILE A 88 -10.07 3.06 -12.87
N LEU A 89 -8.77 3.33 -12.88
CA LEU A 89 -7.91 3.12 -14.02
C LEU A 89 -6.67 2.33 -13.60
N ALA A 90 -6.51 1.10 -14.09
CA ALA A 90 -5.23 0.41 -14.06
C ALA A 90 -4.31 1.07 -15.10
N ALA A 91 -3.60 2.11 -14.70
CA ALA A 91 -2.88 3.00 -15.61
C ALA A 91 -1.61 2.37 -16.19
N ARG A 92 -0.91 1.54 -15.41
CA ARG A 92 0.34 0.88 -15.83
C ARG A 92 0.50 -0.47 -15.15
N TYR A 93 1.19 -1.38 -15.81
CA TYR A 93 1.55 -2.69 -15.28
C TYR A 93 3.03 -2.97 -15.52
N TRP A 94 3.71 -3.48 -14.49
CA TRP A 94 5.08 -3.97 -14.57
C TRP A 94 5.09 -5.44 -14.15
N PRO A 95 5.32 -6.40 -15.06
CA PRO A 95 5.37 -7.81 -14.71
C PRO A 95 6.55 -8.14 -13.77
N ASN A 96 7.68 -7.46 -13.92
CA ASN A 96 8.80 -7.57 -13.01
C ASN A 96 9.30 -6.19 -12.61
N LEU A 97 8.62 -5.58 -11.63
CA LEU A 97 8.92 -4.23 -11.19
C LEU A 97 10.37 -4.14 -10.69
N ILE A 98 11.10 -3.22 -11.33
CA ILE A 98 12.39 -2.71 -10.90
C ILE A 98 12.33 -1.19 -10.85
N LEU A 99 13.27 -0.57 -10.15
CA LEU A 99 13.48 0.86 -10.26
C LEU A 99 14.73 1.12 -11.11
N ARG A 100 14.54 1.85 -12.21
CA ARG A 100 15.60 2.28 -13.12
C ARG A 100 15.58 3.80 -13.15
N ASP A 101 16.70 4.42 -12.76
CA ASP A 101 16.82 5.88 -12.69
C ASP A 101 15.73 6.55 -11.82
N GLY A 102 15.37 5.88 -10.71
CA GLY A 102 14.32 6.35 -9.79
C GLY A 102 12.89 6.20 -10.30
N GLN A 103 12.68 5.63 -11.48
CA GLN A 103 11.36 5.43 -12.08
C GLN A 103 11.00 3.93 -12.14
N PRO A 104 9.71 3.58 -11.97
CA PRO A 104 9.21 2.24 -12.21
C PRO A 104 9.48 1.75 -13.63
N ALA A 105 10.18 0.62 -13.75
CA ALA A 105 10.45 -0.07 -15.00
C ALA A 105 10.19 -1.58 -14.84
N THR A 106 10.23 -2.32 -15.95
CA THR A 106 10.15 -3.79 -15.92
C THR A 106 11.43 -4.41 -16.45
N ASP A 107 11.86 -5.51 -15.84
CA ASP A 107 12.94 -6.35 -16.34
C ASP A 107 12.36 -7.68 -16.88
N GLY A 108 12.12 -7.69 -18.19
CA GLY A 108 11.42 -8.78 -18.89
C GLY A 108 9.91 -8.79 -18.68
N ASP A 109 9.26 -9.80 -19.28
CA ASP A 109 7.79 -9.90 -19.36
C ASP A 109 7.20 -10.95 -18.41
N ARG A 110 8.05 -11.68 -17.69
CA ARG A 110 7.58 -12.69 -16.74
C ARG A 110 7.07 -12.01 -15.46
N PRO A 111 5.91 -12.40 -14.93
CA PRO A 111 5.32 -11.79 -13.73
C PRO A 111 6.03 -12.25 -12.43
N LEU A 112 7.33 -11.94 -12.29
CA LEU A 112 8.17 -12.33 -11.14
C LEU A 112 8.03 -11.38 -9.95
N ASN A 113 7.76 -10.11 -10.22
CA ASN A 113 7.49 -9.09 -9.21
C ASN A 113 6.40 -8.13 -9.74
N PRO A 114 5.19 -8.64 -9.98
CA PRO A 114 4.17 -7.86 -10.65
C PRO A 114 3.71 -6.67 -9.80
N ALA A 115 3.57 -5.52 -10.46
CA ALA A 115 3.01 -4.32 -9.86
C ALA A 115 2.07 -3.61 -10.83
N VAL A 116 1.05 -2.95 -10.31
CA VAL A 116 0.11 -2.16 -11.10
C VAL A 116 -0.05 -0.78 -10.47
N LEU A 117 -0.07 0.26 -11.30
CA LEU A 117 -0.43 1.61 -10.88
C LEU A 117 -1.92 1.79 -11.11
N VAL A 118 -2.67 2.00 -10.03
CA VAL A 118 -4.10 2.25 -10.10
C VAL A 118 -4.36 3.72 -9.78
N MET A 119 -5.15 4.37 -10.62
CA MET A 119 -5.63 5.73 -10.41
C MET A 119 -7.13 5.71 -10.17
N LEU A 120 -7.58 6.50 -9.20
CA LEU A 120 -8.94 6.58 -8.75
C LEU A 120 -9.36 8.04 -8.79
N GLU A 121 -10.53 8.29 -9.34
CA GLU A 121 -11.18 9.59 -9.25
C GLU A 121 -12.64 9.39 -8.88
N GLY A 122 -13.05 10.00 -7.78
CA GLY A 122 -14.41 9.95 -7.28
C GLY A 122 -14.81 11.25 -6.63
N SER A 123 -16.10 11.43 -6.42
CA SER A 123 -16.62 12.47 -5.54
C SER A 123 -16.80 11.88 -4.15
N LEU A 124 -16.26 12.51 -3.10
CA LEU A 124 -16.85 12.40 -1.77
C LEU A 124 -18.26 12.94 -1.94
N ARG A 125 -19.25 12.05 -2.01
CA ARG A 125 -20.62 12.42 -2.30
C ARG A 125 -21.10 13.42 -1.25
N GLU A 126 -21.17 14.70 -1.59
CA GLU A 126 -22.35 15.50 -1.24
C GLU A 126 -23.43 15.19 -2.28
N THR A 127 -23.90 13.94 -2.27
CA THR A 127 -25.29 13.73 -2.67
C THR A 127 -26.13 14.60 -1.75
N SER A 128 -27.10 15.37 -2.26
CA SER A 128 -28.17 15.96 -1.44
C SER A 128 -28.51 14.98 -0.33
N ALA A 129 -28.12 15.27 0.92
CA ALA A 129 -27.79 14.24 1.90
C ALA A 129 -28.83 13.11 1.86
N PRO A 130 -28.50 11.91 1.33
CA PRO A 130 -29.44 10.81 1.37
C PRO A 130 -29.81 10.61 2.82
N ALA A 131 -31.02 10.12 3.04
CA ALA A 131 -31.48 9.69 4.35
C ALA A 131 -30.35 8.93 5.09
N SER A 132 -29.79 9.52 6.16
CA SER A 132 -28.58 9.01 6.84
C SER A 132 -28.86 8.73 8.30
N LEU A 133 -28.40 7.58 8.81
CA LEU A 133 -28.60 7.17 10.20
C LEU A 133 -27.24 7.11 10.87
N VAL A 134 -27.02 7.98 11.84
CA VAL A 134 -25.83 7.96 12.68
C VAL A 134 -26.18 7.31 14.01
N LEU A 135 -25.35 6.36 14.43
CA LEU A 135 -25.48 5.66 15.71
C LEU A 135 -24.29 6.02 16.59
N ALA A 136 -24.52 6.17 17.89
CA ALA A 136 -23.50 6.45 18.88
C ALA A 136 -23.81 5.71 20.18
N PRO A 137 -22.80 5.46 21.05
CA PRO A 137 -23.05 4.94 22.39
C PRO A 137 -24.09 5.77 23.15
N GLY A 138 -25.04 5.07 23.77
CA GLY A 138 -26.11 5.65 24.58
C GLY A 138 -25.67 6.06 25.98
N SER A 139 -26.66 6.41 26.79
CA SER A 139 -26.50 6.80 28.20
C SER A 139 -26.15 5.64 29.12
N ALA A 140 -26.38 4.40 28.69
CA ALA A 140 -26.10 3.19 29.43
C ALA A 140 -25.59 2.05 28.51
N PRO A 141 -24.90 1.03 29.06
CA PRO A 141 -24.51 -0.16 28.30
C PRO A 141 -25.71 -0.82 27.61
N GLY A 142 -25.58 -1.16 26.32
CA GLY A 142 -26.66 -1.76 25.53
C GLY A 142 -27.70 -0.77 25.01
N ARG A 143 -27.55 0.52 25.30
CA ARG A 143 -28.32 1.60 24.66
C ARG A 143 -27.50 2.26 23.55
N VAL A 144 -28.18 2.62 22.47
CA VAL A 144 -27.60 3.31 21.32
C VAL A 144 -28.39 4.59 21.09
N ARG A 145 -27.70 5.73 21.06
CA ARG A 145 -28.29 6.98 20.56
C ARG A 145 -28.29 6.94 19.04
N PHE A 146 -29.38 7.38 18.44
CA PHE A 146 -29.49 7.49 17.00
C PHE A 146 -29.82 8.92 16.59
N ARG A 147 -29.36 9.30 15.40
CA ARG A 147 -29.78 10.49 14.67
C ARG A 147 -30.08 10.09 13.23
N GLY A 148 -31.37 10.03 12.89
CA GLY A 148 -31.84 9.88 11.52
C GLY A 148 -32.00 11.24 10.87
N GLN A 149 -31.23 11.53 9.83
CA GLN A 149 -31.35 12.70 9.00
C GLN A 149 -32.13 12.31 7.74
N PRO A 150 -33.36 12.79 7.51
CA PRO A 150 -34.06 12.58 6.25
C PRO A 150 -33.47 13.46 5.14
N ALA A 151 -33.69 13.06 3.88
CA ALA A 151 -33.28 13.85 2.71
C ALA A 151 -33.94 15.24 2.66
N THR A 152 -35.12 15.38 3.26
CA THR A 152 -35.84 16.64 3.44
C THR A 152 -36.53 16.61 4.80
N GLY A 153 -36.36 17.66 5.61
CA GLY A 153 -37.00 17.81 6.92
C GLY A 153 -36.03 17.78 8.10
N ALA A 154 -36.58 17.89 9.32
CA ALA A 154 -35.79 17.90 10.55
C ALA A 154 -35.26 16.51 10.90
N PRO A 155 -34.05 16.41 11.49
CA PRO A 155 -33.53 15.15 12.00
C PRO A 155 -34.39 14.60 13.14
N VAL A 156 -34.51 13.28 13.20
CA VAL A 156 -35.10 12.54 14.31
C VAL A 156 -33.98 11.98 15.17
N THR A 157 -34.02 12.24 16.47
CA THR A 157 -33.06 11.71 17.43
C THR A 157 -33.77 10.93 18.52
N GLY A 158 -33.09 9.91 19.04
CA GLY A 158 -33.59 9.16 20.18
C GLY A 158 -32.55 8.20 20.71
N GLU A 159 -32.99 7.36 21.64
CA GLU A 159 -32.17 6.30 22.21
C GLU A 159 -32.95 4.99 22.14
N ILE A 160 -32.27 3.92 21.77
CA ILE A 160 -32.89 2.62 21.51
C ILE A 160 -32.08 1.51 22.18
N GLY A 161 -32.77 0.53 22.75
CA GLY A 161 -32.19 -0.69 23.32
C GLY A 161 -32.18 -1.85 22.32
N VAL A 162 -31.33 -2.85 22.57
CA VAL A 162 -31.30 -4.08 21.77
C VAL A 162 -32.66 -4.76 21.79
N GLY A 163 -33.14 -5.17 20.62
CA GLY A 163 -34.45 -5.77 20.40
C GLY A 163 -35.58 -4.78 20.14
N GLU A 164 -35.40 -3.49 20.42
CA GLU A 164 -36.41 -2.45 20.21
C GLU A 164 -36.36 -1.92 18.75
N SER A 165 -37.49 -1.40 18.27
CA SER A 165 -37.61 -0.78 16.94
C SER A 165 -37.84 0.72 17.04
N PHE A 166 -37.32 1.47 16.07
CA PHE A 166 -37.45 2.91 15.98
C PHE A 166 -37.63 3.36 14.53
N SER A 167 -38.20 4.54 14.32
CA SER A 167 -38.23 5.15 13.00
C SER A 167 -37.08 6.16 12.85
N PRO A 168 -36.21 6.02 11.83
CA PRO A 168 -35.16 6.99 11.54
C PRO A 168 -35.68 8.27 10.85
N GLY A 169 -37.00 8.44 10.72
CA GLY A 169 -37.61 9.63 10.12
C GLY A 169 -37.69 9.62 8.59
N TRP A 170 -37.37 8.50 7.95
CA TRP A 170 -37.51 8.34 6.49
C TRP A 170 -38.87 7.73 6.17
N ARG A 171 -39.53 8.21 5.11
CA ARG A 171 -40.89 7.84 4.66
C ARG A 171 -41.27 6.36 4.94
N GLY A 172 -41.89 6.09 6.08
CA GLY A 172 -42.42 4.77 6.46
C GLY A 172 -41.40 3.72 6.92
N TRP A 173 -40.12 4.08 7.06
CA TRP A 173 -39.10 3.14 7.49
C TRP A 173 -39.14 2.90 9.01
N SER A 174 -38.90 1.64 9.38
CA SER A 174 -38.66 1.19 10.76
C SER A 174 -37.38 0.38 10.78
N ALA A 175 -36.52 0.64 11.77
CA ALA A 175 -35.28 -0.08 12.01
C ALA A 175 -35.37 -0.76 13.38
N ARG A 176 -34.74 -1.93 13.52
CA ARG A 176 -34.64 -2.66 14.80
C ARG A 176 -33.19 -2.80 15.19
N LEU A 177 -32.85 -2.46 16.44
CA LEU A 177 -31.50 -2.71 16.95
C LEU A 177 -31.35 -4.20 17.26
N VAL A 178 -30.68 -4.96 16.39
CA VAL A 178 -30.58 -6.43 16.55
C VAL A 178 -29.53 -6.83 17.57
N ALA A 179 -28.37 -6.16 17.58
CA ALA A 179 -27.26 -6.44 18.47
C ALA A 179 -26.44 -5.17 18.74
N TRP A 180 -25.73 -5.17 19.87
CA TRP A 180 -24.78 -4.14 20.25
C TRP A 180 -23.45 -4.80 20.60
N GLU A 181 -22.41 -4.53 19.81
CA GLU A 181 -21.10 -5.15 19.91
C GLU A 181 -20.04 -4.08 20.28
N PRO A 182 -19.87 -3.74 21.58
CA PRO A 182 -19.06 -2.61 22.02
C PRO A 182 -17.57 -2.74 21.70
N SER A 183 -17.11 -3.96 21.40
CA SER A 183 -15.73 -4.29 21.07
C SER A 183 -15.61 -4.85 19.65
N ALA A 184 -16.57 -4.57 18.77
CA ALA A 184 -16.50 -4.99 17.37
C ALA A 184 -15.29 -4.36 16.67
N ARG A 185 -14.61 -5.17 15.87
CA ARG A 185 -13.57 -4.70 14.95
C ARG A 185 -13.92 -5.18 13.55
N ILE A 186 -13.82 -4.29 12.57
CA ILE A 186 -13.85 -4.71 11.17
C ILE A 186 -12.57 -5.51 10.92
N GLN A 187 -12.73 -6.76 10.50
CA GLN A 187 -11.60 -7.60 10.10
C GLN A 187 -11.85 -8.18 8.73
N THR A 188 -10.82 -8.14 7.90
CA THR A 188 -10.75 -8.99 6.72
C THR A 188 -10.10 -10.31 7.13
N LEU A 189 -10.82 -11.41 6.95
CA LEU A 189 -10.33 -12.75 7.18
C LEU A 189 -10.18 -13.46 5.84
N THR A 190 -9.07 -14.17 5.66
CA THR A 190 -8.96 -15.14 4.56
C THR A 190 -9.72 -16.39 4.97
N VAL A 191 -10.57 -16.91 4.09
CA VAL A 191 -11.32 -18.14 4.30
C VAL A 191 -11.10 -19.09 3.12
N PRO A 192 -11.15 -20.41 3.34
CA PRO A 192 -11.07 -21.37 2.25
C PRO A 192 -12.28 -21.18 1.33
N LEU A 193 -12.05 -21.35 0.03
CA LEU A 193 -13.11 -21.30 -0.96
C LEU A 193 -14.06 -22.48 -0.78
N ALA A 194 -15.36 -22.26 -0.92
CA ALA A 194 -16.36 -23.32 -0.88
C ALA A 194 -16.13 -24.34 -2.01
N GLU A 195 -16.40 -25.61 -1.71
CA GLU A 195 -16.25 -26.69 -2.68
C GLU A 195 -17.18 -26.47 -3.87
N GLY A 196 -16.64 -26.55 -5.09
CA GLY A 196 -17.38 -26.32 -6.34
C GLY A 196 -17.54 -24.87 -6.77
N ASP A 197 -17.00 -23.89 -6.04
CA ASP A 197 -16.98 -22.50 -6.50
C ASP A 197 -16.07 -22.36 -7.74
N PRO A 198 -16.58 -21.81 -8.86
CA PRO A 198 -15.84 -21.71 -10.11
C PRO A 198 -14.69 -20.68 -10.07
N ARG A 199 -14.64 -19.81 -9.05
CA ARG A 199 -13.55 -18.86 -8.87
C ARG A 199 -12.31 -19.63 -8.43
N ALA A 200 -11.15 -19.40 -9.04
CA ALA A 200 -9.92 -19.85 -8.40
C ALA A 200 -9.72 -19.00 -7.13
N GLY A 201 -9.32 -19.65 -6.03
CA GLY A 201 -8.85 -18.96 -4.83
C GLY A 201 -7.38 -18.55 -4.97
N ARG A 202 -6.91 -17.68 -4.08
CA ARG A 202 -5.46 -17.42 -3.94
C ARG A 202 -4.84 -18.55 -3.11
N PRO A 203 -3.62 -19.02 -3.44
CA PRO A 203 -2.89 -19.94 -2.56
C PRO A 203 -2.79 -19.33 -1.15
N ALA A 204 -2.96 -20.15 -0.11
CA ALA A 204 -2.88 -19.73 1.27
C ALA A 204 -2.24 -20.81 2.14
N ILE A 205 -1.61 -20.42 3.25
CA ILE A 205 -1.18 -21.34 4.30
C ILE A 205 -2.14 -21.28 5.47
N HIS A 206 -2.40 -22.43 6.09
CA HIS A 206 -3.13 -22.54 7.35
C HIS A 206 -2.12 -22.71 8.48
N ALA A 207 -2.00 -21.70 9.33
CA ALA A 207 -0.96 -21.65 10.35
C ALA A 207 -1.51 -21.23 11.72
N ARG A 208 -0.85 -21.70 12.78
CA ARG A 208 -1.06 -21.29 14.17
C ARG A 208 0.28 -21.14 14.88
N LEU A 209 0.33 -20.27 15.88
CA LEU A 209 1.53 -20.09 16.70
C LEU A 209 1.51 -21.09 17.85
N ARG A 210 2.57 -21.90 17.97
CA ARG A 210 2.78 -22.82 19.09
C ARG A 210 4.00 -22.37 19.89
N THR A 211 3.83 -22.14 21.19
CA THR A 211 4.94 -21.78 22.08
C THR A 211 5.79 -23.01 22.42
N GLY A 212 7.00 -22.80 22.95
CA GLY A 212 7.86 -23.90 23.43
C GLY A 212 7.21 -24.73 24.55
N GLU A 213 6.29 -24.13 25.31
CA GLU A 213 5.48 -24.79 26.34
C GLU A 213 4.30 -25.60 25.76
N GLY A 214 4.13 -25.61 24.44
CA GLY A 214 3.05 -26.34 23.77
C GLY A 214 1.69 -25.63 23.75
N LYS A 215 1.59 -24.39 24.22
CA LYS A 215 0.36 -23.59 24.06
C LYS A 215 0.18 -23.22 22.59
N GLU A 216 -1.03 -23.40 22.07
CA GLU A 216 -1.38 -23.12 20.67
C GLU A 216 -2.35 -21.94 20.58
N GLY A 217 -2.10 -21.09 19.59
CA GLY A 217 -2.96 -19.96 19.25
C GLY A 217 -4.04 -20.35 18.25
N GLU A 218 -4.98 -19.43 18.04
CA GLU A 218 -6.03 -19.60 17.03
C GLU A 218 -5.43 -19.77 15.62
N PRO A 219 -5.82 -20.81 14.87
CA PRO A 219 -5.36 -21.01 13.51
C PRO A 219 -5.95 -19.98 12.56
N ARG A 220 -5.15 -19.56 11.57
CA ARG A 220 -5.57 -18.61 10.55
C ARG A 220 -5.07 -19.00 9.17
N TRP A 221 -5.88 -18.66 8.17
CA TRP A 221 -5.46 -18.66 6.79
C TRP A 221 -4.70 -17.37 6.46
N ILE A 222 -3.57 -17.51 5.77
CA ILE A 222 -2.73 -16.41 5.31
C ILE A 222 -2.58 -16.56 3.80
N ALA A 223 -3.25 -15.70 3.03
CA ALA A 223 -3.19 -15.73 1.58
C ALA A 223 -1.82 -15.29 1.06
N SER A 224 -1.41 -15.81 -0.11
CA SER A 224 -0.15 -15.42 -0.77
C SER A 224 -0.17 -13.93 -1.09
N GLY A 225 0.90 -13.22 -0.73
CA GLY A 225 1.04 -11.77 -0.72
C GLY A 225 0.66 -11.12 0.61
N SER A 226 -0.10 -11.76 1.49
CA SER A 226 -0.57 -11.14 2.74
C SER A 226 0.27 -11.52 3.97
N SER A 227 0.05 -10.81 5.08
CA SER A 227 0.58 -11.19 6.39
C SER A 227 -0.50 -11.23 7.47
N ALA A 228 -0.34 -12.15 8.42
CA ALA A 228 -1.19 -12.25 9.60
C ALA A 228 -0.36 -12.28 10.88
N ILE A 229 -0.90 -11.70 11.95
CA ILE A 229 -0.34 -11.88 13.29
C ILE A 229 -0.97 -13.13 13.90
N LEU A 230 -0.17 -14.16 14.11
CA LEU A 230 -0.51 -15.33 14.91
C LEU A 230 -0.17 -15.03 16.36
N GLN A 231 -1.06 -15.39 17.28
CA GLN A 231 -0.98 -14.96 18.68
C GLN A 231 -1.31 -16.13 19.59
N THR A 232 -0.62 -16.22 20.72
CA THR A 232 -0.86 -17.23 21.76
C THR A 232 -0.70 -16.56 23.12
N GLY A 233 -1.82 -16.18 23.76
CA GLY A 233 -1.78 -15.44 25.03
C GLY A 233 -0.95 -14.16 24.91
N GLU A 234 0.25 -14.17 25.51
CA GLU A 234 1.20 -13.05 25.52
C GLU A 234 2.18 -13.04 24.33
N SER A 235 2.31 -14.12 23.57
CA SER A 235 3.21 -14.20 22.42
C SER A 235 2.49 -13.81 21.12
N ALA A 236 3.16 -13.03 20.27
CA ALA A 236 2.69 -12.72 18.93
C ALA A 236 3.81 -12.86 17.89
N SER A 237 3.47 -13.32 16.70
CA SER A 237 4.40 -13.39 15.57
C SER A 237 3.67 -13.02 14.27
N ARG A 238 4.24 -12.10 13.50
CA ARG A 238 3.76 -11.79 12.16
C ARG A 238 4.35 -12.79 11.18
N ILE A 239 3.47 -13.50 10.48
CA ILE A 239 3.82 -14.44 9.41
C ILE A 239 3.32 -13.89 8.09
N GLY A 240 4.22 -13.73 7.13
CA GLY A 240 3.89 -13.42 5.74
C GLY A 240 3.95 -14.68 4.88
N PHE A 241 3.05 -14.83 3.92
CA PHE A 241 3.11 -15.87 2.91
C PHE A 241 3.17 -15.22 1.54
N GLY A 242 4.16 -15.54 0.71
CA GLY A 242 4.38 -14.83 -0.55
C GLY A 242 5.56 -15.37 -1.34
N LEU A 243 6.15 -14.52 -2.18
CA LEU A 243 7.36 -14.84 -2.94
C LEU A 243 8.58 -14.96 -2.02
N GLU A 244 9.65 -15.57 -2.54
CA GLU A 244 10.89 -15.83 -1.80
C GLU A 244 11.39 -14.56 -1.09
N LEU A 245 11.49 -14.65 0.23
CA LEU A 245 12.08 -13.60 1.05
C LEU A 245 13.59 -13.72 0.94
N GLN A 246 14.24 -12.64 0.51
CA GLN A 246 15.69 -12.56 0.52
C GLN A 246 16.12 -11.95 1.86
N PRO A 247 16.64 -12.75 2.82
CA PRO A 247 17.00 -12.23 4.13
C PRO A 247 18.21 -11.30 4.02
N LEU A 248 18.21 -10.22 4.80
CA LEU A 248 19.40 -9.41 5.00
C LEU A 248 20.28 -10.09 6.07
N PRO A 249 21.61 -10.10 5.90
CA PRO A 249 22.52 -10.70 6.89
C PRO A 249 22.76 -9.81 8.13
N PHE A 250 21.94 -8.77 8.31
CA PHE A 250 22.00 -7.77 9.38
C PHE A 250 20.60 -7.22 9.64
N THR A 251 20.42 -6.57 10.78
CA THR A 251 19.17 -5.93 11.19
C THR A 251 19.18 -4.45 10.79
N VAL A 252 17.99 -3.92 10.46
CA VAL A 252 17.77 -2.49 10.23
C VAL A 252 16.73 -2.01 11.24
N GLN A 253 17.10 -1.06 12.08
CA GLN A 253 16.19 -0.41 13.02
C GLN A 253 15.93 1.02 12.56
N LEU A 254 14.66 1.44 12.57
CA LEU A 254 14.29 2.84 12.38
C LEU A 254 14.32 3.55 13.74
N ASP A 255 15.18 4.55 13.88
CA ASP A 255 15.31 5.34 15.10
C ASP A 255 14.41 6.58 15.06
N SER A 256 14.38 7.27 13.90
CA SER A 256 13.46 8.39 13.67
C SER A 256 13.16 8.56 12.18
N PHE A 257 12.02 9.17 11.87
CA PHE A 257 11.67 9.59 10.52
C PHE A 257 11.11 11.01 10.55
N GLU A 258 11.65 11.87 9.69
CA GLU A 258 11.33 13.29 9.64
C GLU A 258 10.96 13.69 8.21
N VAL A 259 9.94 14.53 8.07
CA VAL A 259 9.44 15.04 6.79
C VAL A 259 9.38 16.56 6.87
N PRO A 260 10.52 17.26 6.75
CA PRO A 260 10.52 18.73 6.72
C PRO A 260 9.67 19.24 5.54
N ARG A 261 8.99 20.36 5.75
CA ARG A 261 8.08 20.98 4.77
C ARG A 261 8.69 22.25 4.20
N ASP A 262 8.34 22.57 2.95
CA ASP A 262 8.73 23.82 2.34
C ASP A 262 8.03 25.01 3.04
N PRO A 263 8.76 26.10 3.35
CA PRO A 263 8.19 27.23 4.09
C PRO A 263 6.92 27.78 3.45
N GLY A 264 5.81 27.78 4.20
CA GLY A 264 4.53 28.29 3.74
C GLY A 264 3.70 27.30 2.91
N THR A 265 4.09 26.03 2.86
CA THR A 265 3.33 24.95 2.19
C THR A 265 3.27 23.69 3.06
N GLU A 266 2.36 22.77 2.71
CA GLU A 266 2.35 21.40 3.27
C GLU A 266 3.20 20.42 2.42
N GLU A 267 3.93 20.93 1.42
CA GLU A 267 4.74 20.11 0.52
C GLU A 267 5.99 19.59 1.25
N PRO A 268 6.29 18.28 1.19
CA PRO A 268 7.50 17.73 1.76
C PRO A 268 8.76 18.17 0.99
N ALA A 269 9.69 18.81 1.69
CA ALA A 269 10.98 19.26 1.16
C ALA A 269 12.05 18.15 1.18
N ASP A 270 11.93 17.20 2.12
CA ASP A 270 12.84 16.06 2.25
C ASP A 270 12.16 14.91 2.99
N PHE A 271 12.78 13.74 2.91
CA PHE A 271 12.40 12.54 3.66
C PHE A 271 13.63 11.97 4.33
N ILE A 272 13.69 12.11 5.65
CA ILE A 272 14.89 11.82 6.42
C ILE A 272 14.61 10.62 7.32
N ALA A 273 15.27 9.49 7.05
CA ALA A 273 15.24 8.32 7.93
C ALA A 273 16.57 8.19 8.68
N SER A 274 16.50 8.20 10.00
CA SER A 274 17.63 7.83 10.86
C SER A 274 17.48 6.37 11.21
N VAL A 275 18.45 5.55 10.80
CA VAL A 275 18.42 4.10 11.01
C VAL A 275 19.71 3.62 11.65
N THR A 276 19.62 2.49 12.35
CA THR A 276 20.78 1.76 12.86
C THR A 276 20.85 0.39 12.19
N PHE A 277 21.97 0.12 11.52
CA PHE A 277 22.31 -1.20 11.02
C PHE A 277 23.05 -1.99 12.09
N ALA A 278 22.61 -3.21 12.39
CA ALA A 278 23.22 -4.02 13.45
C ALA A 278 23.55 -5.45 13.00
N GLU A 279 24.74 -5.92 13.36
CA GLU A 279 25.15 -7.33 13.26
C GLU A 279 25.51 -7.84 14.65
N GLU A 280 24.59 -8.56 15.29
CA GLU A 280 24.80 -9.11 16.64
C GLU A 280 26.04 -10.00 16.73
N LYS A 281 26.26 -10.85 15.71
CA LYS A 281 27.42 -11.76 15.65
C LYS A 281 28.77 -11.03 15.63
N LYS A 282 28.80 -9.79 15.14
CA LYS A 282 30.00 -8.96 15.05
C LYS A 282 30.04 -7.87 16.12
N ASN A 283 29.04 -7.82 17.00
CA ASN A 283 28.83 -6.75 17.97
C ASN A 283 28.99 -5.35 17.36
N LEU A 284 28.39 -5.16 16.18
CA LEU A 284 28.54 -3.95 15.37
C LEU A 284 27.19 -3.27 15.23
N ALA A 285 27.13 -1.99 15.58
CA ALA A 285 25.99 -1.11 15.34
C ALA A 285 26.46 0.14 14.60
N VAL A 286 25.90 0.40 13.41
CA VAL A 286 26.29 1.50 12.53
C VAL A 286 25.08 2.40 12.32
N PRO A 287 25.05 3.59 12.95
CA PRO A 287 24.02 4.57 12.66
C PRO A 287 24.22 5.13 11.25
N ALA A 288 23.12 5.37 10.55
CA ALA A 288 23.10 5.93 9.22
C ALA A 288 21.89 6.85 9.04
N ARG A 289 22.05 7.82 8.14
CA ARG A 289 20.98 8.76 7.79
C ARG A 289 20.71 8.67 6.29
N LEU A 290 19.47 8.42 5.93
CA LEU A 290 18.99 8.37 4.56
C LEU A 290 18.20 9.65 4.29
N ARG A 291 18.44 10.29 3.15
CA ARG A 291 17.68 11.47 2.71
C ARG A 291 17.25 11.31 1.26
N MET A 292 16.41 12.22 0.78
CA MET A 292 16.11 12.28 -0.65
C MET A 292 17.40 12.43 -1.45
N ASN A 293 17.62 11.53 -2.41
CA ASN A 293 18.83 11.44 -3.22
C ASN A 293 20.15 11.18 -2.47
N GLN A 294 20.11 10.86 -1.17
CA GLN A 294 21.29 10.46 -0.39
C GLN A 294 21.04 9.09 0.27
N PRO A 295 21.41 7.99 -0.43
CA PRO A 295 21.23 6.65 0.10
C PRO A 295 22.20 6.36 1.25
N ALA A 296 21.77 5.55 2.21
CA ALA A 296 22.70 4.94 3.18
C ALA A 296 23.32 3.68 2.60
N THR A 297 24.53 3.36 3.04
CA THR A 297 25.25 2.17 2.60
C THR A 297 25.71 1.34 3.77
N TYR A 298 25.57 0.01 3.67
CA TYR A 298 26.05 -0.93 4.67
C TYR A 298 26.63 -2.19 4.00
N PRO A 299 27.74 -2.78 4.47
CA PRO A 299 28.61 -2.29 5.54
C PRO A 299 29.38 -1.02 5.15
N PRO A 300 29.85 -0.22 6.13
CA PRO A 300 30.64 0.97 5.86
C PRO A 300 32.04 0.60 5.32
N GLY A 301 32.70 1.60 4.73
CA GLY A 301 34.07 1.47 4.21
C GLY A 301 34.15 1.44 2.69
N LEU A 302 35.34 1.74 2.17
CA LEU A 302 35.59 1.83 0.73
C LEU A 302 35.55 0.45 0.06
N TRP A 303 36.07 -0.58 0.73
CA TRP A 303 36.20 -1.91 0.13
C TRP A 303 34.85 -2.54 -0.29
N PRO A 304 33.80 -2.58 0.55
CA PRO A 304 32.49 -3.09 0.13
C PRO A 304 31.87 -2.26 -1.00
N GLN A 305 32.11 -0.95 -1.03
CA GLN A 305 31.56 -0.05 -2.04
C GLN A 305 32.22 -0.25 -3.40
N ILE A 306 33.56 -0.38 -3.44
CA ILE A 306 34.29 -0.64 -4.68
C ILE A 306 34.16 -2.09 -5.16
N THR A 307 33.72 -3.02 -4.32
CA THR A 307 33.51 -4.42 -4.71
C THR A 307 32.06 -4.71 -5.11
N GLY A 308 31.12 -3.79 -4.82
CA GLY A 308 29.69 -4.03 -5.01
C GLY A 308 29.05 -4.87 -3.90
N LEU A 309 29.81 -5.21 -2.85
CA LEU A 309 29.33 -5.98 -1.70
C LEU A 309 28.57 -5.13 -0.67
N SER A 310 28.44 -3.83 -0.90
CA SER A 310 27.58 -2.95 -0.11
C SER A 310 26.12 -3.03 -0.52
N TYR A 311 25.24 -3.09 0.46
CA TYR A 311 23.82 -2.80 0.34
C TYR A 311 23.61 -1.29 0.34
N LYS A 312 22.84 -0.79 -0.63
CA LYS A 312 22.44 0.62 -0.70
C LYS A 312 20.96 0.73 -0.40
N PHE A 313 20.62 1.60 0.54
CA PHE A 313 19.27 1.83 1.00
C PHE A 313 18.81 3.21 0.55
N SER A 314 17.69 3.25 -0.15
CA SER A 314 17.07 4.49 -0.63
C SER A 314 15.64 4.59 -0.11
N GLN A 315 15.18 5.82 0.13
CA GLN A 315 13.81 6.07 0.54
C GLN A 315 12.84 5.68 -0.59
N ALA A 316 11.83 4.86 -0.30
CA ALA A 316 10.85 4.38 -1.29
C ALA A 316 9.40 4.74 -0.95
N GLY A 317 9.08 4.96 0.34
CA GLY A 317 7.74 5.33 0.78
C GLY A 317 7.68 5.60 2.27
N TRP A 318 6.58 6.17 2.75
CA TRP A 318 6.41 6.52 4.16
C TRP A 318 4.94 6.52 4.57
N ASP A 319 4.67 6.50 5.87
CA ASP A 319 3.32 6.58 6.43
C ASP A 319 2.96 8.03 6.79
N PRO A 320 2.03 8.68 6.04
CA PRO A 320 1.65 10.06 6.28
C PRO A 320 0.84 10.33 7.54
N GLN A 321 0.31 9.31 8.20
CA GLN A 321 -0.54 9.49 9.37
C GLN A 321 0.24 9.41 10.69
N ASP A 322 1.26 8.56 10.77
CA ASP A 322 1.95 8.28 12.05
C ASP A 322 3.45 8.57 12.02
N LEU A 323 4.10 8.76 10.84
CA LEU A 323 5.56 8.94 10.70
C LEU A 323 6.44 7.84 11.36
N ARG A 324 5.87 6.88 12.08
CA ARG A 324 6.58 5.79 12.78
C ARG A 324 7.07 4.69 11.83
N ARG A 325 6.84 4.84 10.53
CA ARG A 325 7.12 3.83 9.51
C ARG A 325 7.64 4.47 8.25
N THR A 326 8.70 3.85 7.72
CA THR A 326 9.26 4.16 6.41
C THR A 326 9.47 2.86 5.63
N THR A 327 9.41 2.97 4.31
CA THR A 327 9.71 1.90 3.36
C THR A 327 11.00 2.26 2.65
N LEU A 328 11.97 1.34 2.69
CA LEU A 328 13.27 1.50 2.06
C LEU A 328 13.40 0.53 0.89
N GLN A 329 13.89 1.01 -0.23
CA GLN A 329 14.39 0.17 -1.31
C GLN A 329 15.82 -0.27 -0.98
N VAL A 330 16.11 -1.55 -1.19
CA VAL A 330 17.45 -2.12 -1.02
C VAL A 330 18.02 -2.52 -2.37
N LEU A 331 19.22 -2.05 -2.67
CA LEU A 331 20.01 -2.47 -3.84
C LEU A 331 21.26 -3.22 -3.35
N TYR A 332 21.49 -4.41 -3.90
CA TYR A 332 22.69 -5.21 -3.69
C TYR A 332 23.22 -5.69 -5.04
N ASP A 333 24.43 -5.27 -5.42
CA ASP A 333 24.99 -5.51 -6.76
C ASP A 333 26.45 -6.00 -6.68
N PRO A 334 26.68 -7.30 -6.38
CA PRO A 334 28.03 -7.87 -6.32
C PRO A 334 28.74 -7.90 -7.68
N GLY A 335 27.99 -7.72 -8.78
CA GLY A 335 28.53 -7.65 -10.14
C GLY A 335 29.09 -6.27 -10.50
N TRP A 336 29.03 -5.30 -9.60
CA TRP A 336 29.42 -3.91 -9.85
C TRP A 336 30.82 -3.79 -10.45
N MET A 337 31.83 -4.45 -9.87
CA MET A 337 33.21 -4.37 -10.38
C MET A 337 33.35 -4.85 -11.81
N LEU A 338 32.68 -5.94 -12.17
CA LEU A 338 32.76 -6.52 -13.51
C LEU A 338 32.16 -5.57 -14.56
N LYS A 339 31.07 -4.87 -14.21
CA LYS A 339 30.43 -3.87 -15.08
C LYS A 339 31.38 -2.69 -15.34
N TRP A 340 32.04 -2.19 -14.29
CA TRP A 340 32.98 -1.07 -14.42
C TRP A 340 34.27 -1.45 -15.12
N SER A 341 34.82 -2.64 -14.87
CA SER A 341 36.01 -3.11 -15.58
C SER A 341 35.75 -3.30 -17.07
N GLY A 342 34.60 -3.87 -17.44
CA GLY A 342 34.17 -3.97 -18.84
C GLY A 342 34.02 -2.59 -19.49
N SER A 343 33.38 -1.65 -18.80
CA SER A 343 33.22 -0.27 -19.29
C SER A 343 34.57 0.43 -19.48
N LEU A 344 35.51 0.25 -18.54
CA LEU A 344 36.87 0.78 -18.64
C LEU A 344 37.62 0.18 -19.83
N LEU A 345 37.45 -1.11 -20.10
CA LEU A 345 38.06 -1.79 -21.25
C LEU A 345 37.54 -1.24 -22.57
N VAL A 346 36.23 -0.94 -22.66
CA VAL A 346 35.64 -0.28 -23.83
C VAL A 346 36.26 1.10 -24.05
N VAL A 347 36.36 1.91 -22.99
CA VAL A 347 36.98 3.25 -23.05
C VAL A 347 38.46 3.14 -23.48
N ALA A 348 39.20 2.19 -22.92
CA ALA A 348 40.60 1.94 -23.28
C ALA A 348 40.76 1.48 -24.74
N GLY A 349 39.84 0.65 -25.24
CA GLY A 349 39.81 0.21 -26.63
C GLY A 349 39.58 1.38 -27.61
N ILE A 350 38.61 2.24 -27.30
CA ILE A 350 38.35 3.46 -28.07
C ILE A 350 39.58 4.38 -28.03
N PHE A 351 40.13 4.64 -26.85
CA PHE A 351 41.33 5.45 -26.68
C PHE A 351 42.51 4.91 -27.51
N SER A 352 42.74 3.60 -27.49
CA SER A 352 43.78 2.95 -28.29
C SER A 352 43.57 3.17 -29.81
N MET A 353 42.32 3.06 -30.28
CA MET A 353 42.00 3.25 -31.71
C MET A 353 42.31 4.67 -32.20
N PHE A 354 42.14 5.70 -31.36
CA PHE A 354 42.32 7.11 -31.74
C PHE A 354 43.72 7.67 -31.45
N TYR A 355 44.39 7.21 -30.39
CA TYR A 355 45.63 7.82 -29.92
C TYR A 355 46.87 6.93 -30.05
N LEU A 356 46.70 5.61 -30.17
CA LEU A 356 47.82 4.67 -30.26
C LEU A 356 47.99 4.08 -31.67
N ARG A 357 47.06 4.33 -32.59
CA ARG A 357 47.15 3.86 -33.98
C ARG A 357 48.01 4.82 -34.81
N PRO A 358 49.17 4.38 -35.35
CA PRO A 358 49.99 5.23 -36.21
C PRO A 358 49.24 5.57 -37.51
N PRO A 359 49.44 6.78 -38.07
CA PRO A 359 48.84 7.14 -39.36
C PRO A 359 49.31 6.16 -40.43
N ARG A 360 48.36 5.67 -41.25
CA ARG A 360 48.68 4.85 -42.42
C ARG A 360 49.63 5.65 -43.31
N SER A 361 50.87 5.20 -43.44
CA SER A 361 51.79 5.68 -44.48
C SER A 361 51.15 5.40 -45.83
N SER A 362 50.87 6.44 -46.61
CA SER A 362 50.51 6.31 -48.01
C SER A 362 51.69 5.68 -48.74
N GLU A 363 51.57 4.41 -49.13
CA GLU A 363 52.46 3.82 -50.14
C GLU A 363 52.22 4.56 -51.47
N SER A 364 53.29 5.17 -51.98
CA SER A 364 53.38 5.82 -53.29
C SER A 364 53.73 4.82 -54.39
#